data_AF-A0A2R2MK55-F1
#
_entry.id   AF-A0A2R2MK55-F1
#
_cell.length_a   1.000
_cell.length_b   1.000
_cell.length_c   1.000
_cell.angle_alpha   90.00
_cell.angle_beta   90.00
_cell.angle_gamma   90.00
#
_symmetry.space_group_name_H-M   'P 1'
#
loop_
_entity.id
_entity.type
_entity.pdbx_description
1 polymer ?
#
loop_
_entity_poly.entity_id
_entity_poly.type
_entity_poly.pdbx_seq_one_letter_code
_entity_poly.pdbx_strand_id
1 'polypeptide(L)'
;MILGAQIFEAVGLHEEVIKKCFEGTASRIGGATFRVLAQEVLNRHAYAYSRKEGDNFIITNPGFYHWRQGGEKHMNDPTTIANLQDAARNNNKSAYSKFVESATESTRWCTLRGQLDMRVSKQQVDISEVEPAANIVKRFVTGAMSFGSISLEAHSTLAIAMNRLGGKSNTGEGGESPERYLNEDPQNNTRSAIKQVEGKYGNRRATCRHRQGTIALSLAA
;
A
#
# COMPACT_ATOMS: atom_id res chain seq x y z
N MET A 1 4.76 4.74 34.64
CA MET A 1 3.33 5.01 34.88
C MET A 1 2.70 5.24 33.52
N ILE A 2 2.15 4.20 32.87
CA ILE A 2 1.58 4.28 31.50
C ILE A 2 0.19 3.58 31.44
N LEU A 3 -0.29 2.99 32.54
CA LEU A 3 -1.65 2.45 32.59
C LEU A 3 -2.65 3.60 32.49
N GLY A 4 -3.55 3.52 31.49
CA GLY A 4 -4.61 4.51 31.26
C GLY A 4 -4.26 5.62 30.27
N ALA A 5 -3.05 5.66 29.70
CA ALA A 5 -2.62 6.72 28.80
C ALA A 5 -3.29 6.70 27.40
N GLN A 6 -4.17 5.73 27.11
CA GLN A 6 -4.91 5.60 25.84
C GLN A 6 -4.03 5.84 24.59
N ILE A 7 -2.90 5.13 24.48
CA ILE A 7 -1.96 5.26 23.37
C ILE A 7 -2.49 4.49 22.14
N PHE A 8 -3.63 4.94 21.61
CA PHE A 8 -4.25 4.43 20.39
C PHE A 8 -5.17 5.50 19.77
N GLU A 9 -5.53 5.31 18.50
CA GLU A 9 -6.56 6.08 17.80
C GLU A 9 -7.72 5.14 17.44
N ALA A 10 -8.95 5.61 17.63
CA ALA A 10 -10.14 4.87 17.24
C ALA A 10 -10.59 5.28 15.83
N VAL A 11 -10.65 4.32 14.90
CA VAL A 11 -11.14 4.53 13.54
C VAL A 11 -12.43 3.71 13.34
N GLY A 12 -13.52 4.38 12.96
CA GLY A 12 -14.79 3.71 12.66
C GLY A 12 -15.68 3.41 13.87
N LEU A 13 -15.47 4.08 15.01
CA LEU A 13 -16.38 4.03 16.17
C LEU A 13 -17.15 5.33 16.31
N HIS A 14 -18.45 5.24 16.60
CA HIS A 14 -19.27 6.43 16.79
C HIS A 14 -18.93 7.18 18.09
N GLU A 15 -19.16 8.49 18.10
CA GLU A 15 -18.86 9.38 19.23
C GLU A 15 -19.51 8.92 20.55
N GLU A 16 -20.70 8.31 20.48
CA GLU A 16 -21.39 7.78 21.68
C GLU A 16 -20.58 6.68 22.38
N VAL A 17 -19.88 5.83 21.62
CA VAL A 17 -19.07 4.73 22.15
C VAL A 17 -17.79 5.29 22.75
N ILE A 18 -17.16 6.24 22.05
CA ILE A 18 -15.96 6.93 22.51
C ILE A 18 -16.24 7.67 23.81
N LYS A 19 -17.28 8.50 23.88
CA LYS A 19 -17.64 9.25 25.10
C LYS A 19 -17.93 8.34 26.29
N LYS A 20 -18.53 7.17 26.06
CA LYS A 20 -18.92 6.28 27.15
C LYS A 20 -17.78 5.38 27.63
N CYS A 21 -16.92 4.91 26.72
CA CYS A 21 -15.95 3.84 26.99
C CYS A 21 -14.48 4.26 26.87
N PHE A 22 -14.18 5.28 26.06
CA PHE A 22 -12.83 5.69 25.69
C PHE A 22 -12.72 7.22 25.66
N GLU A 23 -13.27 7.88 26.68
CA GLU A 23 -13.30 9.34 26.75
C GLU A 23 -11.87 9.89 26.66
N GLY A 24 -11.66 10.87 25.78
CA GLY A 24 -10.34 11.43 25.47
C GLY A 24 -9.62 10.81 24.27
N THR A 25 -10.07 9.67 23.75
CA THR A 25 -9.46 9.04 22.56
C THR A 25 -9.85 9.78 21.28
N ALA A 26 -8.88 10.01 20.40
CA ALA A 26 -9.13 10.59 19.09
C ALA A 26 -9.94 9.63 18.19
N SER A 27 -11.02 10.13 17.60
CA SER A 27 -11.79 9.41 16.58
C SER A 27 -12.28 10.35 15.50
N ARG A 28 -11.48 10.50 14.44
CA ARG A 28 -11.73 11.45 13.34
C ARG A 28 -12.79 10.96 12.36
N ILE A 29 -12.95 9.64 12.27
CA ILE A 29 -13.91 8.98 11.39
C ILE A 29 -14.85 8.18 12.28
N GLY A 30 -16.08 8.66 12.42
CA GLY A 30 -17.14 7.97 13.14
C GLY A 30 -17.55 6.67 12.44
N GLY A 31 -18.38 5.86 13.09
CA GLY A 31 -18.86 4.62 12.49
C GLY A 31 -19.82 3.84 13.38
N ALA A 32 -19.38 2.69 13.86
CA ALA A 32 -20.20 1.75 14.60
C ALA A 32 -20.74 2.35 15.92
N THR A 33 -22.06 2.31 16.06
CA THR A 33 -22.80 2.62 17.29
C THR A 33 -22.89 1.39 18.20
N PHE A 34 -23.35 1.55 19.44
CA PHE A 34 -23.62 0.42 20.34
C PHE A 34 -24.58 -0.59 19.71
N ARG A 35 -25.54 -0.12 18.91
CA ARG A 35 -26.46 -0.99 18.16
C ARG A 35 -25.74 -1.86 17.14
N VAL A 36 -24.82 -1.29 16.35
CA VAL A 36 -24.03 -2.04 15.36
C VAL A 36 -23.12 -3.05 16.06
N LEU A 37 -22.44 -2.62 17.12
CA LEU A 37 -21.58 -3.49 17.92
C LEU A 37 -22.36 -4.66 18.54
N ALA A 38 -23.54 -4.40 19.11
CA ALA A 38 -24.41 -5.43 19.65
C ALA A 38 -24.86 -6.42 18.57
N GLN A 39 -25.25 -5.92 17.38
CA GLN A 39 -25.66 -6.78 16.27
C GLN A 39 -24.51 -7.69 15.79
N GLU A 40 -23.29 -7.15 15.65
CA GLU A 40 -22.11 -7.93 15.28
C GLU A 40 -21.80 -9.04 16.30
N VAL A 41 -21.90 -8.74 17.59
CA VAL A 41 -21.73 -9.73 18.66
C VAL A 41 -22.81 -10.81 18.59
N LEU A 42 -24.07 -10.42 18.40
CA LEU A 42 -25.18 -11.36 18.28
C LEU A 42 -25.08 -12.26 17.04
N ASN A 43 -24.62 -11.72 15.90
CA ASN A 43 -24.40 -12.49 14.68
C ASN A 43 -23.34 -13.58 14.89
N ARG A 44 -22.22 -13.24 15.52
CA ARG A 44 -21.15 -14.20 15.85
C ARG A 44 -21.62 -15.24 16.86
N HIS A 45 -22.41 -14.82 17.85
CA HIS A 45 -23.04 -15.73 18.80
C HIS A 45 -24.01 -16.70 18.09
N ALA A 46 -24.89 -16.21 17.22
CA ALA A 46 -25.82 -17.04 16.47
C ALA A 46 -25.11 -18.03 15.53
N TYR A 47 -23.97 -17.63 14.95
CA TYR A 47 -23.12 -18.50 14.14
C TYR A 47 -22.53 -19.63 14.98
N ALA A 48 -21.93 -19.31 16.14
CA ALA A 48 -21.29 -20.30 17.01
C ALA A 48 -22.28 -21.25 17.71
N TYR A 49 -23.48 -20.78 18.05
CA TYR A 49 -24.51 -21.54 18.77
C TYR A 49 -25.67 -21.98 17.85
N SER A 50 -25.42 -22.09 16.54
CA SER A 50 -26.41 -22.53 15.57
C SER A 50 -26.89 -23.95 15.86
N ARG A 51 -28.22 -24.15 15.93
CA ARG A 51 -28.85 -25.48 16.11
C ARG A 51 -28.92 -26.31 14.82
N LYS A 52 -28.40 -25.80 13.70
CA LYS A 52 -28.37 -26.54 12.44
C LYS A 52 -27.30 -27.62 12.52
N GLU A 53 -27.67 -28.84 12.12
CA GLU A 53 -26.71 -29.92 11.90
C GLU A 53 -25.74 -29.50 10.78
N GLY A 54 -24.46 -29.42 11.10
CA GLY A 54 -23.38 -28.99 10.21
C GLY A 54 -22.02 -29.24 10.86
N ASP A 55 -20.95 -29.17 10.08
CA ASP A 55 -19.58 -29.35 10.57
C ASP A 55 -19.11 -28.10 11.35
N ASN A 56 -19.68 -27.92 12.55
CA ASN A 56 -19.31 -26.85 13.48
C ASN A 56 -18.06 -27.21 14.31
N PHE A 57 -17.39 -28.32 14.01
CA PHE A 57 -16.18 -28.77 14.72
C PHE A 57 -14.91 -28.08 14.20
N ILE A 58 -14.97 -27.49 13.00
CA ILE A 58 -13.83 -26.82 12.37
C ILE A 58 -14.10 -25.32 12.28
N ILE A 59 -13.20 -24.52 12.85
CA ILE A 59 -13.25 -23.06 12.72
C ILE A 59 -12.98 -22.68 11.26
N THR A 60 -13.94 -22.00 10.64
CA THR A 60 -13.78 -21.45 9.30
C THR A 60 -12.70 -20.37 9.31
N ASN A 61 -11.76 -20.44 8.38
CA ASN A 61 -10.75 -19.39 8.21
C ASN A 61 -11.29 -18.29 7.29
N PRO A 62 -11.61 -17.09 7.80
CA PRO A 62 -12.15 -16.00 6.99
C PRO A 62 -11.11 -15.34 6.08
N GLY A 63 -9.81 -15.66 6.24
CA GLY A 63 -8.76 -15.11 5.40
C GLY A 63 -8.34 -13.69 5.77
N PHE A 64 -8.32 -13.32 7.06
CA PHE A 64 -7.87 -11.98 7.48
C PHE A 64 -6.42 -11.66 7.08
N TYR A 65 -5.51 -12.63 7.19
CA TYR A 65 -4.08 -12.44 6.91
C TYR A 65 -3.69 -12.76 5.48
N HIS A 66 -4.34 -13.76 4.90
CA HIS A 66 -4.06 -14.24 3.55
C HIS A 66 -5.36 -14.38 2.79
N TRP A 67 -5.31 -13.96 1.52
CA TRP A 67 -6.44 -14.12 0.63
C TRP A 67 -6.91 -15.58 0.59
N ARG A 68 -8.23 -15.76 0.69
CA ARG A 68 -8.90 -17.05 0.52
C ARG A 68 -10.14 -16.85 -0.34
N GLN A 69 -10.44 -17.84 -1.18
CA GLN A 69 -11.66 -17.83 -1.96
C GLN A 69 -12.88 -17.84 -1.02
N GLY A 70 -13.79 -16.88 -1.20
CA GLY A 70 -14.97 -16.72 -0.35
C GLY A 70 -14.71 -16.11 1.02
N GLY A 71 -13.48 -15.70 1.32
CA GLY A 71 -13.13 -14.99 2.55
C GLY A 71 -13.22 -13.47 2.42
N GLU A 72 -12.52 -12.78 3.32
CA GLU A 72 -12.34 -11.34 3.32
C GLU A 72 -11.78 -10.82 2.00
N LYS A 73 -12.12 -9.58 1.66
CA LYS A 73 -11.60 -8.91 0.46
C LYS A 73 -10.19 -8.39 0.72
N HIS A 74 -9.30 -8.58 -0.24
CA HIS A 74 -7.92 -8.11 -0.19
C HIS A 74 -7.63 -7.18 -1.36
N MET A 75 -6.77 -6.18 -1.13
CA MET A 75 -6.27 -5.31 -2.20
C MET A 75 -5.49 -6.09 -3.27
N ASN A 76 -4.74 -7.09 -2.81
CA ASN A 76 -3.90 -7.95 -3.64
C ASN A 76 -4.57 -9.30 -3.83
N ASP A 77 -5.58 -9.37 -4.70
CA ASP A 77 -6.18 -10.65 -5.08
C ASP A 77 -5.43 -11.31 -6.27
N PRO A 78 -5.44 -12.65 -6.37
CA PRO A 78 -4.71 -13.36 -7.42
C PRO A 78 -5.11 -12.99 -8.85
N THR A 79 -6.39 -12.72 -9.09
CA THR A 79 -6.90 -12.37 -10.43
C THR A 79 -6.42 -10.99 -10.84
N THR A 80 -6.45 -10.00 -9.94
CA THR A 80 -5.88 -8.67 -10.18
C THR A 80 -4.38 -8.75 -10.47
N ILE A 81 -3.62 -9.53 -9.69
CA ILE A 81 -2.18 -9.70 -9.90
C ILE A 81 -1.89 -10.35 -11.25
N ALA A 82 -2.62 -11.41 -11.62
CA ALA A 82 -2.43 -12.09 -12.91
C ALA A 82 -2.69 -11.14 -14.10
N ASN A 83 -3.77 -10.36 -14.04
CA ASN A 83 -4.08 -9.35 -15.07
C ASN A 83 -3.00 -8.27 -15.16
N LEU A 84 -2.46 -7.81 -14.02
CA LEU A 84 -1.36 -6.84 -14.00
C LEU A 84 -0.08 -7.40 -14.62
N GLN A 85 0.25 -8.66 -14.31
CA GLN A 85 1.44 -9.32 -14.87
C GLN A 85 1.32 -9.51 -16.40
N ASP A 86 0.14 -9.92 -16.90
CA ASP A 86 -0.10 -10.04 -18.34
C ASP A 86 -0.03 -8.68 -19.04
N ALA A 87 -0.66 -7.65 -18.46
CA ALA A 87 -0.59 -6.29 -18.97
C ALA A 87 0.85 -5.78 -19.08
N ALA A 88 1.67 -5.97 -18.04
CA ALA A 88 3.05 -5.49 -18.00
C ALA A 88 4.00 -6.28 -18.93
N ARG A 89 3.83 -7.60 -19.05
CA ARG A 89 4.71 -8.45 -19.86
C ARG A 89 4.39 -8.40 -21.35
N ASN A 90 3.11 -8.40 -21.70
CA ASN A 90 2.64 -8.54 -23.08
C ASN A 90 2.09 -7.23 -23.67
N ASN A 91 2.14 -6.12 -22.92
CA ASN A 91 1.53 -4.84 -23.29
C ASN A 91 0.02 -4.97 -23.63
N ASN A 92 -0.66 -5.86 -22.90
CA ASN A 92 -2.06 -6.21 -23.16
C ASN A 92 -3.03 -5.20 -22.52
N LYS A 93 -3.62 -4.33 -23.35
CA LYS A 93 -4.59 -3.31 -22.92
C LYS A 93 -5.88 -3.90 -22.32
N SER A 94 -6.31 -5.06 -22.82
CA SER A 94 -7.52 -5.73 -22.30
C SER A 94 -7.27 -6.25 -20.88
N ALA A 95 -6.13 -6.88 -20.64
CA ALA A 95 -5.72 -7.30 -19.29
C ALA A 95 -5.57 -6.10 -18.35
N TYR A 96 -5.00 -4.98 -18.81
CA TYR A 96 -4.91 -3.77 -18.01
C TYR A 96 -6.29 -3.22 -17.62
N SER A 97 -7.25 -3.24 -18.54
CA SER A 97 -8.63 -2.79 -18.27
C SER A 97 -9.31 -3.65 -17.19
N LYS A 98 -9.14 -4.98 -17.27
CA LYS A 98 -9.63 -5.90 -16.23
C LYS A 98 -8.95 -5.69 -14.88
N PHE A 99 -7.64 -5.42 -14.88
CA PHE A 99 -6.90 -5.05 -13.68
C PHE A 99 -7.44 -3.77 -13.04
N VAL A 100 -7.73 -2.73 -13.83
CA VAL A 100 -8.27 -1.46 -13.31
C VAL A 100 -9.64 -1.66 -12.68
N GLU A 101 -10.51 -2.45 -13.31
CA GLU A 101 -11.84 -2.76 -12.77
C GLU A 101 -11.74 -3.47 -11.41
N SER A 102 -11.00 -4.58 -11.35
CA SER A 102 -10.87 -5.38 -10.12
C SER A 102 -10.13 -4.62 -9.01
N ALA A 103 -9.06 -3.88 -9.34
CA ALA A 103 -8.34 -3.05 -8.38
C ALA A 103 -9.20 -1.90 -7.84
N THR A 104 -10.10 -1.34 -8.65
CA THR A 104 -11.05 -0.31 -8.23
C THR A 104 -12.09 -0.89 -7.29
N GLU A 105 -12.62 -2.08 -7.57
CA GLU A 105 -13.53 -2.78 -6.67
C GLU A 105 -12.86 -3.09 -5.32
N SER A 106 -11.66 -3.68 -5.33
CA SER A 106 -10.90 -3.96 -4.10
C SER A 106 -10.57 -2.67 -3.33
N THR A 107 -10.27 -1.58 -4.02
CA THR A 107 -10.08 -0.26 -3.40
C THR A 107 -11.33 0.21 -2.66
N ARG A 108 -12.52 0.06 -3.26
CA ARG A 108 -13.81 0.43 -2.65
C ARG A 108 -14.03 -0.31 -1.33
N TRP A 109 -13.80 -1.62 -1.31
CA TRP A 109 -14.03 -2.43 -0.11
C TRP A 109 -12.97 -2.29 0.97
N CYS A 110 -11.69 -2.15 0.59
CA CYS A 110 -10.58 -2.27 1.54
C CYS A 110 -10.02 -0.94 2.04
N THR A 111 -10.42 0.21 1.49
CA THR A 111 -9.81 1.51 1.85
C THR A 111 -10.81 2.66 1.97
N LEU A 112 -10.46 3.63 2.82
CA LEU A 112 -11.23 4.87 2.97
C LEU A 112 -11.31 5.67 1.66
N ARG A 113 -10.23 5.76 0.88
CA ARG A 113 -10.24 6.47 -0.42
C ARG A 113 -11.21 5.84 -1.42
N GLY A 114 -11.52 4.55 -1.27
CA GLY A 114 -12.50 3.85 -2.08
C GLY A 114 -13.95 4.22 -1.77
N GLN A 115 -14.20 4.89 -0.64
CA GLN A 115 -15.52 5.42 -0.27
C GLN A 115 -15.75 6.82 -0.85
N LEU A 116 -14.75 7.40 -1.54
CA LEU A 116 -14.84 8.71 -2.17
C LEU A 116 -15.13 8.55 -3.66
N ASP A 117 -15.87 9.51 -4.22
CA ASP A 117 -16.10 9.62 -5.65
C ASP A 117 -15.63 10.98 -6.18
N MET A 118 -15.18 11.01 -7.43
CA MET A 118 -14.71 12.22 -8.07
C MET A 118 -15.89 12.97 -8.68
N ARG A 119 -16.13 14.20 -8.23
CA ARG A 119 -17.06 15.11 -8.90
C ARG A 119 -16.39 15.70 -10.14
N VAL A 120 -16.67 15.08 -11.29
CA VAL A 120 -16.12 15.50 -12.58
C VAL A 120 -16.91 16.68 -13.17
N SER A 121 -16.20 17.60 -13.82
CA SER A 121 -16.82 18.68 -14.60
C SER A 121 -17.57 18.10 -15.81
N LYS A 122 -18.65 18.76 -16.23
CA LYS A 122 -19.33 18.45 -17.49
C LYS A 122 -18.52 18.86 -18.72
N GLN A 123 -17.61 19.83 -18.56
CA GLN A 123 -16.70 20.24 -19.62
C GLN A 123 -15.50 19.30 -19.61
N GLN A 124 -15.45 18.43 -20.63
CA GLN A 124 -14.31 17.57 -20.87
C GLN A 124 -13.22 18.35 -21.60
N VAL A 125 -11.98 18.09 -21.21
CA VAL A 125 -10.79 18.65 -21.85
C VAL A 125 -10.21 17.58 -22.77
N ASP A 126 -9.68 17.98 -23.91
CA ASP A 126 -9.00 17.06 -24.84
C ASP A 126 -7.77 16.46 -24.16
N ILE A 127 -7.53 15.16 -24.36
CA ILE A 127 -6.37 14.46 -23.79
C ILE A 127 -5.03 15.07 -24.23
N SER A 128 -5.00 15.73 -25.39
CA SER A 128 -3.83 16.45 -25.92
C SER A 128 -3.45 17.69 -25.10
N GLU A 129 -4.39 18.26 -24.34
CA GLU A 129 -4.11 19.36 -23.40
C GLU A 129 -3.60 18.86 -22.05
N VAL A 130 -3.73 17.56 -21.77
CA VAL A 130 -3.23 16.95 -20.52
C VAL A 130 -1.72 16.76 -20.61
N GLU A 131 -1.05 16.93 -19.46
CA GLU A 131 0.39 16.68 -19.33
C GLU A 131 0.77 15.28 -19.87
N PRO A 132 1.81 15.18 -20.73
CA PRO A 132 2.24 13.90 -21.27
C PRO A 132 2.64 12.90 -20.18
N ALA A 133 2.35 11.61 -20.41
CA ALA A 133 2.70 10.54 -19.47
C ALA A 133 4.20 10.51 -19.10
N ALA A 134 5.07 10.88 -20.04
CA ALA A 134 6.52 10.97 -19.84
C ALA A 134 6.94 12.05 -18.81
N ASN A 135 6.09 13.05 -18.55
CA ASN A 135 6.31 14.04 -17.50
C ASN A 135 5.65 13.63 -16.18
N ILE A 136 4.46 13.02 -16.25
CA ILE A 136 3.75 12.50 -15.06
C ILE A 136 4.59 11.44 -14.34
N VAL A 137 5.19 10.50 -15.08
CA VAL A 137 5.98 9.39 -14.52
C VAL A 137 7.18 9.86 -13.68
N LYS A 138 7.70 11.07 -13.92
CA LYS A 138 8.80 11.66 -13.13
C LYS A 138 8.41 11.94 -11.69
N ARG A 139 7.10 12.03 -11.40
CA ARG A 139 6.56 12.17 -10.04
C ARG A 139 6.51 10.86 -9.28
N PHE A 140 6.66 9.72 -9.97
CA PHE A 140 6.60 8.41 -9.35
C PHE A 140 7.92 8.04 -8.71
N VAL A 141 7.82 7.42 -7.54
CA VAL A 141 8.94 6.94 -6.76
C VAL A 141 8.64 5.49 -6.37
N THR A 142 9.58 4.58 -6.61
CA THR A 142 9.42 3.22 -6.09
C THR A 142 9.63 3.23 -4.57
N GLY A 143 8.82 2.46 -3.84
CA GLY A 143 8.95 2.34 -2.39
C GLY A 143 10.36 1.95 -1.93
N ALA A 144 10.68 2.29 -0.68
CA ALA A 144 11.96 1.98 -0.08
C ALA A 144 11.99 0.50 0.33
N MET A 145 12.54 -0.36 -0.52
CA MET A 145 12.67 -1.78 -0.25
C MET A 145 14.15 -2.10 -0.05
N SER A 146 14.48 -2.66 1.12
CA SER A 146 15.86 -2.88 1.51
C SER A 146 16.51 -4.01 0.69
N PHE A 147 17.78 -3.81 0.38
CA PHE A 147 18.67 -4.90 0.01
C PHE A 147 18.78 -5.87 1.18
N GLY A 148 18.24 -7.09 1.03
CA GLY A 148 18.07 -8.06 2.12
C GLY A 148 16.61 -8.53 2.28
N SER A 149 15.64 -7.65 2.05
CA SER A 149 14.22 -8.04 1.94
C SER A 149 13.84 -8.43 0.50
N ILE A 150 14.55 -7.91 -0.49
CA ILE A 150 14.42 -8.30 -1.91
C ILE A 150 15.79 -8.66 -2.49
N SER A 151 15.77 -9.41 -3.60
CA SER A 151 16.99 -9.83 -4.29
C SER A 151 17.71 -8.65 -4.95
N LEU A 152 19.01 -8.82 -5.25
CA LEU A 152 19.81 -7.80 -5.94
C LEU A 152 19.25 -7.48 -7.32
N GLU A 153 18.76 -8.51 -8.01
CA GLU A 153 18.19 -8.44 -9.35
C GLU A 153 16.91 -7.61 -9.33
N ALA A 154 16.03 -7.85 -8.35
CA ALA A 154 14.80 -7.07 -8.18
C ALA A 154 15.11 -5.60 -7.87
N HIS A 155 16.04 -5.35 -6.93
CA HIS A 155 16.43 -3.99 -6.53
C HIS A 155 17.06 -3.21 -7.69
N SER A 156 17.98 -3.85 -8.42
CA SER A 156 18.67 -3.25 -9.56
C SER A 156 17.71 -3.01 -10.73
N THR A 157 16.77 -3.92 -10.98
CA THR A 157 15.74 -3.77 -12.02
C THR A 157 14.88 -2.53 -11.79
N LEU A 158 14.46 -2.30 -10.54
CA LEU A 158 13.69 -1.10 -10.19
C LEU A 158 14.49 0.18 -10.39
N ALA A 159 15.76 0.19 -10.00
CA ALA A 159 16.62 1.36 -10.20
C ALA A 159 16.83 1.67 -11.69
N ILE A 160 17.14 0.66 -12.51
CA ILE A 160 17.28 0.82 -13.95
C ILE A 160 15.98 1.35 -14.57
N ALA A 161 14.84 0.74 -14.23
CA ALA A 161 13.54 1.15 -14.78
C ALA A 161 13.22 2.61 -14.44
N MET A 162 13.38 3.03 -13.18
CA MET A 162 13.09 4.40 -12.77
C MET A 162 14.05 5.41 -13.38
N ASN A 163 15.34 5.08 -13.49
CA ASN A 163 16.34 5.95 -14.10
C ASN A 163 16.05 6.16 -15.60
N ARG A 164 15.64 5.11 -16.33
CA ARG A 164 15.20 5.21 -17.74
C ARG A 164 13.98 6.12 -17.92
N LEU A 165 13.04 6.06 -16.97
CA LEU A 165 11.81 6.86 -17.00
C LEU A 165 11.99 8.29 -16.48
N GLY A 166 13.15 8.62 -15.89
CA GLY A 166 13.38 9.89 -15.19
C GLY A 166 12.62 10.04 -13.88
N GLY A 167 12.09 8.93 -13.34
CA GLY A 167 11.54 8.85 -12.00
C GLY A 167 12.64 8.59 -10.97
N LYS A 168 12.26 8.16 -9.75
CA LYS A 168 13.24 7.91 -8.68
C LYS A 168 13.04 6.55 -8.04
N SER A 169 14.13 5.85 -7.75
CA SER A 169 14.14 4.68 -6.87
C SER A 169 14.80 5.00 -5.54
N ASN A 170 14.50 4.19 -4.51
CA ASN A 170 15.00 4.36 -3.15
C ASN A 170 15.80 3.12 -2.72
N THR A 171 16.94 3.32 -2.04
CA THR A 171 17.79 2.23 -1.56
C THR A 171 17.12 1.32 -0.54
N GLY A 172 16.17 1.84 0.24
CA GLY A 172 15.74 1.21 1.48
C GLY A 172 16.84 1.25 2.55
N GLU A 173 16.59 0.59 3.67
CA GLU A 173 17.43 0.60 4.88
C GLU A 173 18.77 -0.13 4.72
N GLY A 174 18.84 -1.09 3.80
CA GLY A 174 20.04 -1.94 3.59
C GLY A 174 21.25 -1.21 2.99
N GLY A 175 21.09 0.07 2.61
CA GLY A 175 22.10 0.82 1.88
C GLY A 175 22.27 0.34 0.44
N GLU A 176 23.38 0.72 -0.18
CA GLU A 176 23.67 0.41 -1.59
C GLU A 176 25.16 0.19 -1.79
N SER A 177 25.52 -0.79 -2.63
CA SER A 177 26.93 -1.06 -2.97
C SER A 177 27.56 0.13 -3.67
N PRO A 178 28.79 0.56 -3.29
CA PRO A 178 29.49 1.66 -3.96
C PRO A 178 29.71 1.47 -5.46
N GLU A 179 29.80 0.22 -5.93
CA GLU A 179 29.99 -0.11 -7.34
C GLU A 179 28.84 0.41 -8.22
N ARG A 180 27.62 0.51 -7.66
CA ARG A 180 26.45 1.06 -8.37
C ARG A 180 26.60 2.54 -8.69
N TYR A 181 27.52 3.26 -8.04
CA TYR A 181 27.78 4.68 -8.32
C TYR A 181 28.69 4.89 -9.53
N LEU A 182 29.41 3.86 -9.97
CA LEU A 182 30.40 3.97 -11.02
C LEU A 182 29.79 3.85 -12.43
N ASN A 183 28.63 3.18 -12.55
CA ASN A 183 27.97 3.01 -13.83
C ASN A 183 27.12 4.24 -14.17
N GLU A 184 27.57 5.02 -15.15
CA GLU A 184 26.87 6.19 -15.67
C GLU A 184 26.07 5.91 -16.94
N ASP A 185 26.01 4.66 -17.42
CA ASP A 185 25.20 4.29 -18.60
C ASP A 185 23.71 4.65 -18.34
N PRO A 186 23.13 5.62 -19.06
CA PRO A 186 21.74 6.03 -18.87
C PRO A 186 20.74 4.87 -19.04
N GLN A 187 21.09 3.84 -19.80
CA GLN A 187 20.24 2.68 -20.01
C GLN A 187 20.41 1.60 -18.94
N ASN A 188 21.54 1.50 -18.24
CA ASN A 188 21.78 0.42 -17.27
C ASN A 188 22.22 0.95 -15.90
N ASN A 189 21.95 2.22 -15.62
CA ASN A 189 22.25 2.83 -14.34
C ASN A 189 21.45 2.16 -13.22
N THR A 190 22.15 1.40 -12.38
CA THR A 190 21.57 0.73 -11.21
C THR A 190 21.58 1.61 -9.98
N ARG A 191 22.14 2.82 -9.99
CA ARG A 191 22.14 3.71 -8.82
C ARG A 191 20.73 4.13 -8.45
N SER A 192 20.38 4.05 -7.18
CA SER A 192 19.13 4.60 -6.68
C SER A 192 19.21 6.12 -6.55
N ALA A 193 18.16 6.87 -6.89
CA ALA A 193 18.17 8.34 -6.79
C ALA A 193 18.08 8.81 -5.33
N ILE A 194 17.26 8.12 -4.53
CA ILE A 194 16.98 8.41 -3.13
C ILE A 194 17.73 7.42 -2.23
N LYS A 195 18.21 7.91 -1.10
CA LYS A 195 19.01 7.16 -0.12
C LYS A 195 18.31 7.27 1.24
N GLN A 196 17.84 6.15 1.79
CA GLN A 196 17.23 6.13 3.13
C GLN A 196 18.33 6.15 4.20
N VAL A 197 18.05 6.83 5.30
CA VAL A 197 18.95 6.95 6.45
C VAL A 197 18.20 6.40 7.66
N GLU A 198 18.48 5.16 8.02
CA GLU A 198 17.88 4.51 9.19
C GLU A 198 18.92 3.60 9.84
N GLY A 199 19.27 3.86 11.11
CA GLY A 199 20.33 3.13 11.82
C GLY A 199 21.74 3.26 11.21
N LYS A 200 22.74 2.61 11.83
CA LYS A 200 24.16 2.67 11.38
C LYS A 200 24.46 1.83 10.14
N TYR A 201 23.54 0.99 9.69
CA TYR A 201 23.75 0.08 8.56
C TYR A 201 23.62 0.87 7.23
N GLY A 202 24.55 0.67 6.29
CA GLY A 202 24.54 1.33 4.97
C GLY A 202 25.00 2.80 4.92
N ASN A 203 25.01 3.52 6.05
CA ASN A 203 25.37 4.94 6.18
C ASN A 203 26.88 5.23 6.09
N ARG A 204 27.52 4.84 4.98
CA ARG A 204 28.91 5.27 4.67
C ARG A 204 28.90 6.65 4.01
N ARG A 205 29.90 7.49 4.26
CA ARG A 205 30.04 8.85 3.68
C ARG A 205 29.85 8.88 2.15
N ALA A 206 30.24 7.82 1.45
CA ALA A 206 30.05 7.67 0.01
C ALA A 206 28.55 7.60 -0.39
N THR A 207 27.73 6.85 0.35
CA THR A 207 26.29 6.68 0.10
C THR A 207 25.54 8.02 0.16
N CYS A 208 25.84 8.86 1.15
CA CYS A 208 25.19 10.17 1.30
C CYS A 208 25.64 11.21 0.26
N ARG A 209 26.85 11.09 -0.29
CA ARG A 209 27.38 12.01 -1.31
C ARG A 209 26.74 11.80 -2.69
N HIS A 210 26.33 10.58 -3.00
CA HIS A 210 25.77 10.21 -4.31
C HIS A 210 24.23 10.24 -4.31
N ARG A 211 23.61 11.22 -3.65
CA ARG A 211 22.16 11.46 -3.69
C ARG A 211 21.79 12.46 -4.79
N GLN A 212 20.63 12.30 -5.42
CA GLN A 212 20.04 13.34 -6.27
C GLN A 212 18.83 13.95 -5.53
N GLY A 213 19.09 15.02 -4.75
CA GLY A 213 18.05 15.77 -4.02
C GLY A 213 17.82 15.37 -2.55
N THR A 214 16.62 15.70 -2.06
CA THR A 214 16.20 15.75 -0.64
C THR A 214 16.36 14.43 0.13
N ILE A 215 16.71 14.54 1.41
CA ILE A 215 16.73 13.42 2.38
C ILE A 215 15.27 12.98 2.61
N ALA A 216 14.95 11.73 2.31
CA ALA A 216 13.74 11.12 2.82
C ALA A 216 14.04 10.59 4.23
N LEU A 217 13.71 11.39 5.26
CA LEU A 217 13.62 10.87 6.61
C LEU A 217 12.32 10.06 6.66
N SER A 218 12.42 8.74 6.59
CA SER A 218 11.32 7.86 7.01
C SER A 218 11.31 7.89 8.52
N LEU A 219 10.46 8.73 9.12
CA LEU A 219 10.05 8.52 10.50
C LEU A 219 9.05 7.37 10.47
N ALA A 220 9.56 6.15 10.64
CA ALA A 220 8.73 5.05 11.09
C ALA A 220 8.26 5.41 12.52
N ALA A 221 6.99 5.75 12.64
CA ALA A 221 6.27 5.86 13.90
C ALA A 221 5.00 4.99 13.79
#